data_AF-A0A0K2RBN6-F1
#
_entry.id   AF-A0A0K2RBN6-F1
#
_cell.length_a   1.000
_cell.length_b   1.000
_cell.length_c   1.000
_cell.angle_alpha   90.00
_cell.angle_beta   90.00
_cell.angle_gamma   90.00
#
_symmetry.space_group_name_H-M   'P 1'
#
loop_
_entity.id
_entity.type
_entity.pdbx_description
1 polymer ?
#
loop_
_entity_poly.entity_id
_entity_poly.type
_entity_poly.pdbx_seq_one_letter_code
_entity_poly.pdbx_strand_id
1 'polypeptide(L)'
;MKHSRLWQNTFRLLFFVLLMTSCASGPVGETRPDVPALSPTVSTPPVVTCTSFLPSAPCSQYVSISGTSDGVTLPWVAAGGLRVELYSVNGVLQFAAKTPCNPISGPATITANTLTLGKLAAGAMGCAGESSAQEQWVTQFLSRPIEMSFVKDTLTWTAGADTLSFKSK
;
A
#
# COMPACT_ATOMS: atom_id res chain seq x y z
N MET A 1 25.91 -54.03 8.42
CA MET A 1 25.14 -53.26 9.43
C MET A 1 24.68 -51.96 8.79
N LYS A 2 23.49 -51.39 8.94
CA LYS A 2 22.18 -51.79 9.46
C LYS A 2 21.26 -50.58 9.15
N HIS A 3 20.16 -50.82 8.44
CA HIS A 3 18.95 -50.00 8.22
C HIS A 3 19.07 -48.60 7.58
N SER A 4 18.50 -48.33 6.39
CA SER A 4 17.07 -48.30 6.01
C SER A 4 16.27 -47.21 6.74
N ARG A 5 15.99 -46.08 6.08
CA ARG A 5 14.75 -45.29 6.31
C ARG A 5 14.29 -44.63 5.00
N LEU A 6 13.53 -45.41 4.23
CA LEU A 6 12.53 -44.92 3.29
C LEU A 6 11.43 -44.25 4.11
N TRP A 7 11.21 -42.94 3.94
CA TRP A 7 9.99 -42.28 4.41
C TRP A 7 9.13 -41.97 3.19
N GLN A 8 8.26 -42.93 2.84
CA GLN A 8 7.21 -42.74 1.87
C GLN A 8 6.12 -41.88 2.51
N ASN A 9 6.05 -40.60 2.11
CA ASN A 9 4.97 -39.72 2.52
C ASN A 9 3.79 -39.96 1.58
N THR A 10 2.82 -40.73 2.06
CA THR A 10 1.60 -41.10 1.36
C THR A 10 0.64 -39.91 1.34
N PHE A 11 0.69 -39.12 0.27
CA PHE A 11 -0.27 -38.07 -0.01
C PHE A 11 -1.59 -38.70 -0.49
N ARG A 12 -2.49 -39.00 0.45
CA ARG A 12 -3.85 -39.43 0.13
C ARG A 12 -4.65 -38.24 -0.39
N LEU A 13 -4.90 -38.22 -1.70
CA LEU A 13 -5.96 -37.40 -2.30
C LEU A 13 -7.31 -37.83 -1.72
N LEU A 14 -7.93 -36.96 -0.94
CA LEU A 14 -9.34 -37.04 -0.58
C LEU A 14 -10.12 -36.09 -1.51
N PHE A 15 -10.67 -36.68 -2.58
CA PHE A 15 -11.72 -36.10 -3.39
C PHE A 15 -12.98 -35.96 -2.53
N PHE A 16 -13.30 -34.75 -2.09
CA PHE A 16 -14.61 -34.42 -1.55
C PHE A 16 -15.45 -33.75 -2.64
N VAL A 17 -16.23 -34.57 -3.35
CA VAL A 17 -17.32 -34.12 -4.21
C VAL A 17 -18.50 -33.81 -3.30
N LEU A 18 -18.83 -32.52 -3.11
CA LEU A 18 -20.04 -32.10 -2.42
C LEU A 18 -21.12 -31.72 -3.45
N LEU A 19 -22.32 -32.25 -3.22
CA LEU A 19 -23.47 -32.28 -4.11
C LEU A 19 -24.05 -30.89 -4.40
N MET A 20 -24.46 -30.69 -5.66
CA MET A 20 -25.34 -29.60 -6.09
C MET A 20 -26.76 -29.86 -5.56
N THR A 21 -27.13 -29.22 -4.45
CA THR A 21 -28.52 -29.17 -3.97
C THR A 21 -29.27 -28.08 -4.74
N SER A 22 -30.08 -28.53 -5.69
CA SER A 22 -31.13 -27.77 -6.36
C SER A 22 -32.20 -27.32 -5.35
N CYS A 23 -32.48 -26.02 -5.28
CA CYS A 23 -33.64 -25.51 -4.55
C CYS A 23 -34.87 -25.52 -5.46
N ALA A 24 -35.85 -26.32 -5.06
CA ALA A 24 -37.15 -26.50 -5.66
C ALA A 24 -37.98 -25.20 -5.68
N SER A 25 -38.75 -25.00 -6.74
CA SER A 25 -39.77 -23.95 -6.86
C SER A 25 -41.02 -24.33 -6.06
N GLY A 26 -41.34 -23.55 -5.01
CA GLY A 26 -42.60 -23.64 -4.26
C GLY A 26 -43.63 -22.60 -4.74
N PRO A 27 -44.93 -22.84 -4.52
CA PRO A 27 -46.02 -22.11 -5.16
C PRO A 27 -46.29 -20.74 -4.54
N VAL A 28 -46.87 -19.88 -5.38
CA VAL A 28 -47.31 -18.51 -5.12
C VAL A 28 -48.49 -18.51 -4.14
N GLY A 29 -48.39 -17.70 -3.09
CA GLY A 29 -49.54 -17.25 -2.34
C GLY A 29 -49.24 -16.98 -0.87
N GLU A 30 -48.67 -15.81 -0.54
CA GLU A 30 -48.92 -15.22 0.77
C GLU A 30 -48.77 -13.69 0.75
N THR A 31 -49.79 -13.05 1.29
CA THR A 31 -49.99 -11.60 1.43
C THR A 31 -48.83 -10.98 2.19
N ARG A 32 -48.04 -10.15 1.51
CA ARG A 32 -46.85 -9.48 2.09
C ARG A 32 -47.30 -8.41 3.10
N PRO A 33 -46.87 -8.47 4.37
CA PRO A 33 -46.95 -7.32 5.25
C PRO A 33 -46.05 -6.21 4.68
N ASP A 34 -46.55 -4.97 4.67
CA ASP A 34 -45.79 -3.79 4.24
C ASP A 34 -44.42 -3.75 4.94
N VAL A 35 -43.36 -4.00 4.18
CA VAL A 35 -41.98 -3.81 4.61
C VAL A 35 -41.76 -2.30 4.70
N PRO A 36 -41.40 -1.74 5.86
CA PRO A 36 -41.06 -0.32 5.95
C PRO A 36 -39.98 -0.01 4.91
N ALA A 37 -40.22 1.00 4.07
CA ALA A 37 -39.26 1.44 3.08
C ALA A 37 -37.92 1.73 3.78
N LEU A 38 -36.86 1.03 3.36
CA LEU A 38 -35.50 1.29 3.80
C LEU A 38 -35.19 2.77 3.53
N SER A 39 -34.95 3.54 4.60
CA SER A 39 -34.49 4.91 4.49
C SER A 39 -33.22 4.96 3.61
N PRO A 40 -33.11 5.91 2.67
CA PRO A 40 -31.90 6.04 1.88
C PRO A 40 -30.72 6.33 2.81
N THR A 41 -29.69 5.49 2.78
CA THR A 41 -28.42 5.80 3.44
C THR A 41 -27.78 6.95 2.67
N VAL A 42 -27.84 8.16 3.24
CA VAL A 42 -27.10 9.31 2.70
C VAL A 42 -25.64 9.13 3.08
N SER A 43 -24.85 8.62 2.13
CA SER A 43 -23.40 8.50 2.27
C SER A 43 -22.74 9.81 1.83
N THR A 44 -22.37 10.67 2.80
CA THR A 44 -21.57 11.86 2.50
C THR A 44 -20.19 11.43 1.95
N PRO A 45 -19.70 12.02 0.84
CA PRO A 45 -18.37 11.73 0.34
C PRO A 45 -17.29 12.08 1.40
N PRO A 46 -16.17 11.34 1.44
CA PRO A 46 -15.08 11.68 2.33
C PRO A 46 -14.47 13.02 1.94
N VAL A 47 -14.13 13.84 2.94
CA VAL A 47 -13.39 15.09 2.72
C VAL A 47 -11.91 14.77 2.61
N VAL A 48 -11.29 15.20 1.52
CA VAL A 48 -9.85 15.01 1.26
C VAL A 48 -9.17 16.38 1.27
N THR A 49 -8.13 16.54 2.08
CA THR A 49 -7.32 17.76 2.13
C THR A 49 -5.84 17.46 1.94
N CYS A 50 -5.13 18.37 1.27
CA CYS A 50 -3.69 18.23 1.08
C CYS A 50 -2.95 18.37 2.42
N THR A 51 -1.83 17.67 2.60
CA THR A 51 -1.00 17.78 3.80
C THR A 51 0.48 17.80 3.42
N SER A 52 1.30 18.55 4.14
CA SER A 52 2.75 18.60 3.94
C SER A 52 3.49 17.54 4.76
N PHE A 53 4.66 17.10 4.27
CA PHE A 53 5.54 16.18 5.00
C PHE A 53 6.22 16.83 6.21
N LEU A 54 6.51 18.13 6.13
CA LEU A 54 7.07 18.94 7.20
C LEU A 54 6.38 20.32 7.21
N PRO A 55 6.33 21.03 8.34
CA PRO A 55 5.67 22.34 8.42
C PRO A 55 6.21 23.39 7.43
N SER A 56 7.50 23.33 7.11
CA SER A 56 8.16 24.24 6.15
C SER A 56 8.05 23.78 4.69
N ALA A 57 7.54 22.58 4.44
CA ALA A 57 7.46 21.98 3.12
C ALA A 57 6.09 22.27 2.48
N PRO A 58 6.00 22.52 1.16
CA PRO A 58 4.71 22.70 0.48
C PRO A 58 3.86 21.43 0.53
N CYS A 59 2.55 21.59 0.72
CA CYS A 59 1.60 20.50 0.57
C CYS A 59 1.41 20.20 -0.94
N SER A 60 2.18 19.25 -1.44
CA SER A 60 2.29 18.97 -2.88
C SER A 60 2.62 17.51 -3.13
N GLN A 61 2.51 17.08 -4.39
CA GLN A 61 3.14 15.86 -4.84
C GLN A 61 4.65 16.09 -5.01
N TYR A 62 5.44 15.16 -4.51
CA TYR A 62 6.88 15.15 -4.61
C TYR A 62 7.35 14.11 -5.62
N VAL A 63 8.38 14.45 -6.40
CA VAL A 63 9.02 13.57 -7.38
C VAL A 63 10.46 13.36 -6.96
N SER A 64 10.92 12.11 -6.98
CA SER A 64 12.28 11.77 -6.61
C SER A 64 13.30 12.37 -7.58
N ILE A 65 14.41 12.87 -7.06
CA ILE A 65 15.50 13.48 -7.82
C ILE A 65 16.85 12.79 -7.57
N SER A 66 16.97 12.05 -6.47
CA SER A 66 18.11 11.18 -6.18
C SER A 66 17.75 10.17 -5.11
N GLY A 67 18.54 9.11 -5.02
CA GLY A 67 18.45 8.15 -3.93
C GLY A 67 19.66 7.22 -3.89
N THR A 68 19.92 6.69 -2.71
CA THR A 68 20.95 5.67 -2.47
C THR A 68 20.37 4.51 -1.69
N SER A 69 20.85 3.31 -1.98
CA SER A 69 20.70 2.16 -1.09
C SER A 69 22.07 1.69 -0.65
N ASP A 70 22.30 1.73 0.67
CA ASP A 70 23.61 1.43 1.27
C ASP A 70 24.79 2.14 0.55
N GLY A 71 24.62 3.45 0.30
CA GLY A 71 25.58 4.28 -0.43
C GLY A 71 25.64 4.08 -1.95
N VAL A 72 24.98 3.05 -2.50
CA VAL A 72 24.90 2.81 -3.96
C VAL A 72 23.77 3.65 -4.56
N THR A 73 24.08 4.45 -5.57
CA THR A 73 23.08 5.29 -6.25
C THR A 73 21.99 4.44 -6.93
N LEU A 74 20.75 4.92 -6.90
CA LEU A 74 19.60 4.33 -7.57
C LEU A 74 19.20 5.18 -8.79
N PRO A 75 19.63 4.82 -10.03
CA PRO A 75 19.36 5.65 -11.21
C PRO A 75 17.88 5.84 -11.51
N TRP A 76 17.04 4.82 -11.27
CA TRP A 76 15.60 4.89 -11.50
C TRP A 76 14.90 5.90 -10.57
N VAL A 77 15.43 6.11 -9.36
CA VAL A 77 14.95 7.14 -8.43
C VAL A 77 15.33 8.53 -8.96
N ALA A 78 16.57 8.70 -9.41
CA ALA A 78 17.04 9.97 -9.99
C ALA A 78 16.27 10.37 -11.26
N ALA A 79 15.76 9.38 -12.00
CA ALA A 79 14.89 9.57 -13.15
C ALA A 79 13.43 9.92 -12.79
N GLY A 80 13.09 10.14 -11.51
CA GLY A 80 11.72 10.43 -11.07
C GLY A 80 10.80 9.22 -10.96
N GLY A 81 11.38 8.02 -10.81
CA GLY A 81 10.65 6.77 -10.72
C GLY A 81 9.81 6.58 -9.45
N LEU A 82 9.97 7.47 -8.46
CA LEU A 82 9.14 7.48 -7.26
C LEU A 82 8.45 8.83 -7.10
N ARG A 83 7.14 8.80 -6.87
CA ARG A 83 6.35 9.98 -6.52
C ARG A 83 5.60 9.75 -5.22
N VAL A 84 5.55 10.75 -4.35
CA VAL A 84 4.95 10.63 -3.03
C VAL A 84 4.10 11.83 -2.69
N GLU A 85 3.06 11.64 -1.89
CA GLU A 85 2.22 12.71 -1.36
C GLU A 85 1.59 12.30 -0.01
N LEU A 86 1.21 13.32 0.77
CA LEU A 86 0.36 13.17 1.94
C LEU A 86 -0.95 13.89 1.72
N TYR A 87 -2.00 13.29 2.26
CA TYR A 87 -3.33 13.88 2.29
C TYR A 87 -4.04 13.41 3.55
N SER A 88 -5.04 14.18 3.98
CA SER A 88 -5.91 13.80 5.08
C SER A 88 -7.26 13.37 4.53
N VAL A 89 -7.78 12.25 5.03
CA VAL A 89 -9.13 11.77 4.75
C VAL A 89 -9.91 11.79 6.04
N ASN A 90 -10.91 12.69 6.13
CA ASN A 90 -11.71 12.89 7.35
C ASN A 90 -10.84 13.11 8.61
N GLY A 91 -9.73 13.85 8.47
CA GLY A 91 -8.80 14.15 9.56
C GLY A 91 -7.71 13.09 9.79
N VAL A 92 -7.76 11.94 9.12
CA VAL A 92 -6.74 10.88 9.23
C VAL A 92 -5.68 11.06 8.16
N LEU A 93 -4.42 11.17 8.57
CA LEU A 93 -3.30 11.31 7.65
C LEU A 93 -3.06 10.01 6.86
N GLN A 94 -2.99 10.15 5.55
CA GLN A 94 -2.76 9.09 4.59
C GLN A 94 -1.55 9.40 3.73
N PHE A 95 -0.90 8.34 3.30
CA PHE A 95 0.23 8.35 2.41
C PHE A 95 -0.12 7.67 1.09
N ALA A 96 0.39 8.21 -0.01
CA ALA A 96 0.45 7.54 -1.29
C ALA A 96 1.84 7.65 -1.91
N ALA A 97 2.28 6.55 -2.51
CA ALA A 97 3.42 6.49 -3.39
C ALA A 97 3.02 5.89 -4.74
N LYS A 98 3.56 6.42 -5.82
CA LYS A 98 3.55 5.79 -7.13
C LYS A 98 4.94 5.24 -7.40
N THR A 99 5.02 3.91 -7.50
CA THR A 99 6.23 3.21 -7.93
C THR A 99 6.14 2.86 -9.42
N PRO A 100 7.22 2.32 -10.02
CA PRO A 100 7.19 1.88 -11.42
C PRO A 100 6.26 0.69 -11.69
N CYS A 101 5.87 -0.09 -10.67
CA CYS A 101 4.93 -1.19 -10.83
C CYS A 101 3.52 -0.82 -10.34
N ASN A 102 3.27 -0.82 -9.03
CA ASN A 102 1.99 -0.49 -8.42
C ASN A 102 2.07 0.78 -7.57
N PRO A 103 0.94 1.47 -7.38
CA PRO A 103 0.82 2.42 -6.28
C PRO A 103 0.88 1.69 -4.93
N ILE A 104 1.43 2.37 -3.93
CA ILE A 104 1.45 1.97 -2.52
C ILE A 104 0.72 3.03 -1.72
N SER A 105 -0.12 2.63 -0.76
CA SER A 105 -0.80 3.55 0.15
C SER A 105 -0.87 3.00 1.57
N GLY A 106 -1.11 3.88 2.54
CA GLY A 106 -1.33 3.48 3.92
C GLY A 106 -1.53 4.67 4.86
N PRO A 107 -1.98 4.42 6.10
CA PRO A 107 -2.06 5.45 7.11
C PRO A 107 -0.65 5.91 7.50
N ALA A 108 -0.52 7.20 7.78
CA ALA A 108 0.75 7.83 8.14
C ALA A 108 0.67 8.48 9.52
N THR A 109 1.82 8.58 10.18
CA THR A 109 2.00 9.36 11.40
C THR A 109 3.31 10.11 11.28
N ILE A 110 3.30 11.39 11.65
CA ILE A 110 4.51 12.21 11.74
C ILE A 110 4.68 12.63 13.19
N THR A 111 5.80 12.23 13.79
CA THR A 111 6.19 12.66 15.13
C THR A 111 7.49 13.45 14.99
N ALA A 112 7.44 14.75 15.33
CA ALA A 112 8.51 15.69 15.02
C ALA A 112 8.88 15.67 13.52
N ASN A 113 9.99 15.02 13.18
CA ASN A 113 10.51 14.91 11.83
C ASN A 113 10.53 13.47 11.30
N THR A 114 9.99 12.52 12.06
CA THR A 114 9.98 11.10 11.70
C THR A 114 8.62 10.72 11.13
N LEU A 115 8.59 10.27 9.88
CA LEU A 115 7.44 9.65 9.25
C LEU A 115 7.43 8.15 9.55
N THR A 116 6.31 7.64 10.03
CA THR A 116 6.05 6.21 10.16
C THR A 116 4.78 5.87 9.41
N LEU A 117 4.80 4.78 8.65
CA LEU A 117 3.64 4.28 7.93
C LEU A 117 3.09 3.04 8.63
N GLY A 118 1.77 2.96 8.70
CA GLY A 118 1.09 1.76 9.20
C GLY A 118 1.06 0.66 8.15
N LYS A 119 0.01 -0.17 8.17
CA LYS A 119 -0.14 -1.26 7.21
C LYS A 119 -0.23 -0.71 5.78
N LEU A 120 0.79 -1.01 4.99
CA LEU A 120 0.86 -0.65 3.57
C LEU A 120 -0.01 -1.59 2.74
N ALA A 121 -0.64 -1.04 1.71
CA ALA A 121 -1.31 -1.75 0.64
C ALA A 121 -0.67 -1.38 -0.69
N ALA A 122 -0.44 -2.36 -1.55
CA ALA A 122 0.01 -2.15 -2.92
C ALA A 122 -1.12 -2.51 -3.90
N GLY A 123 -1.13 -1.87 -5.07
CA GLY A 123 -1.96 -2.30 -6.19
C GLY A 123 -1.63 -3.73 -6.65
N ALA A 124 -2.55 -4.33 -7.40
CA ALA A 124 -2.48 -5.73 -7.81
C ALA A 124 -2.27 -5.91 -9.32
N MET A 125 -1.55 -5.00 -9.99
CA MET A 125 -1.24 -5.12 -11.42
C MET A 125 -0.36 -6.34 -11.70
N GLY A 126 0.63 -6.55 -10.82
CA GLY A 126 1.67 -7.57 -10.99
C GLY A 126 2.64 -7.22 -12.11
N CYS A 127 3.91 -6.99 -11.78
CA CYS A 127 4.96 -6.75 -12.77
C CYS A 127 6.06 -7.81 -12.63
N ALA A 128 6.84 -8.00 -13.69
CA ALA A 128 8.04 -8.83 -13.68
C ALA A 128 9.30 -7.96 -13.74
N GLY A 129 10.44 -8.55 -13.34
CA GLY A 129 11.75 -7.91 -13.46
C GLY A 129 11.93 -6.66 -12.61
N GLU A 130 12.66 -5.68 -13.15
CA GLU A 130 13.11 -4.48 -12.45
C GLU A 130 11.97 -3.69 -11.77
N SER A 131 10.82 -3.53 -12.44
CA SER A 131 9.70 -2.78 -11.84
C SER A 131 9.17 -3.42 -10.56
N SER A 132 9.16 -4.76 -10.49
CA SER A 132 8.78 -5.49 -9.27
C SER A 132 9.85 -5.36 -8.19
N ALA A 133 11.14 -5.42 -8.56
CA ALA A 133 12.23 -5.25 -7.60
C ALA A 133 12.26 -3.83 -7.01
N GLN A 134 11.98 -2.82 -7.83
CA GLN A 134 11.90 -1.42 -7.42
C GLN A 134 10.73 -1.18 -6.45
N GLU A 135 9.55 -1.72 -6.73
CA GLU A 135 8.41 -1.66 -5.78
C GLU A 135 8.74 -2.36 -4.45
N GLN A 136 9.36 -3.53 -4.51
CA GLN A 136 9.74 -4.27 -3.31
C GLN A 136 10.75 -3.48 -2.47
N TRP A 137 11.73 -2.85 -3.11
CA TRP A 137 12.68 -1.96 -2.43
C TRP A 137 11.96 -0.77 -1.77
N VAL A 138 11.04 -0.10 -2.48
CA VAL A 138 10.25 1.01 -1.91
C VAL A 138 9.45 0.53 -0.71
N THR A 139 8.80 -0.63 -0.81
CA THR A 139 8.00 -1.20 0.28
C THR A 139 8.87 -1.47 1.52
N GLN A 140 10.07 -2.02 1.33
CA GLN A 140 11.02 -2.24 2.42
C GLN A 140 11.50 -0.92 3.02
N PHE A 141 11.81 0.08 2.19
CA PHE A 141 12.20 1.41 2.65
C PHE A 141 11.11 2.03 3.54
N LEU A 142 9.86 2.00 3.06
CA LEU A 142 8.67 2.56 3.69
C LEU A 142 8.22 1.82 4.96
N SER A 143 8.68 0.58 5.16
CA SER A 143 8.37 -0.21 6.37
C SER A 143 9.16 0.22 7.61
N ARG A 144 10.13 1.11 7.45
CA ARG A 144 10.98 1.64 8.53
C ARG A 144 10.55 3.07 8.89
N PRO A 145 10.87 3.55 10.09
CA PRO A 145 10.80 4.97 10.40
C PRO A 145 11.71 5.77 9.44
N ILE A 146 11.18 6.86 8.91
CA ILE A 146 11.87 7.73 7.94
C ILE A 146 12.11 9.07 8.59
N GLU A 147 13.38 9.41 8.78
CA GLU A 147 13.79 10.76 9.18
C GLU A 147 13.66 11.71 7.99
N MET A 148 12.98 12.84 8.20
CA MET A 148 12.72 13.83 7.18
C MET A 148 13.41 15.15 7.47
N SER A 149 13.98 15.75 6.43
CA SER A 149 14.43 17.14 6.44
C SER A 149 13.97 17.87 5.19
N PHE A 150 13.72 19.17 5.30
CA PHE A 150 13.38 20.02 4.18
C PHE A 150 14.29 21.24 4.16
N VAL A 151 15.21 21.28 3.19
CA VAL A 151 16.24 22.32 3.07
C VAL A 151 16.36 22.72 1.61
N LYS A 152 16.31 24.03 1.33
CA LYS A 152 16.47 24.59 -0.04
C LYS A 152 15.59 23.85 -1.07
N ASP A 153 14.29 23.78 -0.77
CA ASP A 153 13.27 23.14 -1.63
C ASP A 153 13.48 21.65 -1.92
N THR A 154 14.28 20.98 -1.09
CA THR A 154 14.55 19.54 -1.21
C THR A 154 14.07 18.84 0.04
N LEU A 155 13.11 17.92 -0.14
CA LEU A 155 12.70 16.98 0.90
C LEU A 155 13.64 15.79 0.85
N THR A 156 14.37 15.54 1.93
CA THR A 156 15.25 14.38 2.06
C THR A 156 14.72 13.45 3.12
N TRP A 157 14.68 12.17 2.77
CA TRP A 157 14.29 11.05 3.59
C TRP A 157 15.48 10.15 3.84
N THR A 158 15.65 9.74 5.09
CA THR A 158 16.68 8.79 5.50
C THR A 158 16.04 7.67 6.31
N ALA A 159 16.33 6.43 5.93
CA ALA A 159 15.93 5.25 6.67
C ALA A 159 17.08 4.24 6.70
N GLY A 160 17.73 4.11 7.86
CA GLY A 160 18.98 3.34 7.96
C GLY A 160 20.09 3.93 7.08
N ALA A 161 20.66 3.10 6.21
CA ALA A 161 21.70 3.50 5.25
C ALA A 161 21.14 4.04 3.91
N ASP A 162 19.82 4.01 3.73
CA ASP A 162 19.18 4.42 2.48
C ASP A 162 18.72 5.86 2.55
N THR A 163 18.84 6.58 1.43
CA THR A 163 18.40 7.97 1.31
C THR A 163 17.57 8.18 0.05
N LEU A 164 16.60 9.09 0.13
CA LEU A 164 15.80 9.56 -1.00
C LEU A 164 15.68 11.07 -0.92
N SER A 165 15.86 11.78 -2.02
CA SER A 165 15.59 13.21 -2.11
C SER A 165 14.54 13.50 -3.18
N PHE A 166 13.69 14.47 -2.90
CA PHE A 166 12.55 14.83 -3.73
C PHE A 166 12.43 16.34 -3.92
N LYS A 167 11.80 16.73 -5.01
CA LYS A 167 11.27 18.09 -5.21
C LYS A 167 9.76 18.09 -5.36
N SER A 168 9.13 19.17 -4.90
CA SER A 168 7.72 19.43 -5.18
C SER A 168 7.51 19.59 -6.68
N LYS A 169 6.40 19.06 -7.18
CA LYS A 169 5.96 19.21 -8.57
C LYS A 169 5.28 20.55 -8.82
#